data_AF-A0A4U0FAP0-F1
#
_entry.id   AF-A0A4U0FAP0-F1
#
_cell.length_a   1.000
_cell.length_b   1.000
_cell.length_c   1.000
_cell.angle_alpha   90.00
_cell.angle_beta   90.00
_cell.angle_gamma   90.00
#
_symmetry.space_group_name_H-M   'P 1'
#
loop_
_entity.id
_entity.type
_entity.pdbx_description
1 polymer ?
#
loop_
_entity_poly.entity_id
_entity_poly.type
_entity_poly.pdbx_seq_one_letter_code
_entity_poly.pdbx_strand_id
1 'polypeptide(L)'
;MDSFLKGILDKLPPWFYSLAAVLFLVVLIIFFGMTLFGASRITRSMNSIMSRDRRIEHLNDRLHEAVQRAERQDNVASQLATACGNLSPLLHQLNGLRSSLNLLNRMNEVESLAQRCLDTLSSDIKVSAGGRHRCALWIQQDETLLLVFASSGFPKTHPGSRRLHIHRSIAGRCLRKRQLIHVDDVTEDDDWEPNHDSKSPYRSLICVPVSTWVVLTVDGIQPMSREVELLCELYGVLFEGIFQEHVNIVQQMTDDEAAVSGA
;
A
#
# COMPACT_ATOMS: atom_id res chain seq x y z
N MET A 1 -44.99 -70.37 -20.64
CA MET A 1 -44.62 -69.54 -21.81
C MET A 1 -43.56 -70.21 -22.69
N ASP A 2 -42.72 -71.09 -22.13
CA ASP A 2 -41.63 -71.75 -22.85
C ASP A 2 -42.04 -72.86 -23.85
N SER A 3 -43.16 -73.56 -23.62
CA SER A 3 -43.59 -74.65 -24.51
C SER A 3 -44.24 -74.16 -25.82
N PHE A 4 -44.90 -73.01 -25.79
CA PHE A 4 -45.57 -72.44 -26.97
C PHE A 4 -44.57 -71.79 -27.93
N LEU A 5 -43.56 -71.10 -27.41
CA LEU A 5 -42.47 -70.53 -28.21
C LEU A 5 -41.61 -71.62 -28.86
N LYS A 6 -41.33 -72.73 -28.16
CA LYS A 6 -40.59 -73.87 -28.72
C LYS A 6 -41.31 -74.53 -29.92
N GLY A 7 -42.62 -74.75 -29.81
CA GLY A 7 -43.40 -75.41 -30.88
C GLY A 7 -43.52 -74.61 -32.17
N ILE A 8 -43.36 -73.28 -32.11
CA ILE A 8 -43.32 -72.40 -33.28
C ILE A 8 -41.90 -72.35 -33.87
N LEU A 9 -40.87 -72.36 -33.02
CA LEU A 9 -39.47 -72.35 -33.44
C LEU A 9 -39.07 -73.63 -34.20
N ASP A 10 -39.58 -74.79 -33.78
CA ASP A 10 -39.26 -76.10 -34.38
C ASP A 10 -39.90 -76.33 -35.76
N LYS A 11 -40.86 -75.50 -36.17
CA LYS A 11 -41.50 -75.56 -37.50
C LYS A 11 -40.96 -74.57 -38.52
N LEU A 12 -39.97 -73.76 -38.15
CA LEU A 12 -39.38 -72.78 -39.07
C LEU A 12 -38.32 -73.45 -39.95
N PRO A 13 -38.35 -73.23 -41.28
CA PRO A 13 -37.34 -73.75 -42.19
C PRO A 13 -35.91 -73.29 -41.81
N PRO A 14 -34.87 -74.13 -42.00
CA PRO A 14 -33.49 -73.79 -41.65
C PRO A 14 -32.96 -72.48 -42.26
N TRP A 15 -33.46 -72.08 -43.44
CA TRP A 15 -33.07 -70.84 -44.11
C TRP A 15 -33.53 -69.56 -43.38
N PHE A 16 -34.58 -69.66 -42.57
CA PHE A 16 -35.13 -68.51 -41.82
C PHE A 16 -34.14 -68.03 -40.75
N TYR A 17 -33.46 -68.94 -40.06
CA TYR A 17 -32.43 -68.60 -39.07
C TYR A 17 -31.25 -67.85 -39.71
N SER A 18 -30.85 -68.26 -40.91
CA SER A 18 -29.78 -67.59 -41.66
C SER A 18 -30.19 -66.18 -42.11
N LEU A 19 -31.43 -66.02 -42.58
CA LEU A 19 -31.96 -64.72 -42.98
C LEU A 19 -32.11 -63.76 -41.79
N ALA A 20 -32.65 -64.24 -40.66
CA ALA A 20 -32.79 -63.47 -39.44
C ALA A 20 -31.43 -63.03 -38.88
N ALA A 21 -30.41 -63.90 -38.92
CA ALA A 21 -29.06 -63.58 -38.50
C ALA A 21 -28.43 -62.46 -39.35
N VAL A 22 -28.59 -62.52 -40.68
CA VAL A 22 -28.09 -61.46 -41.60
C VAL A 22 -28.81 -60.14 -41.35
N LEU A 23 -30.14 -60.16 -41.18
CA LEU A 23 -30.92 -58.96 -40.87
C LEU A 23 -30.45 -58.31 -39.56
N PHE A 24 -30.25 -59.12 -38.51
CA PHE A 24 -29.79 -58.65 -37.22
C PHE A 24 -28.39 -58.02 -37.31
N LEU A 25 -27.51 -58.62 -38.10
CA LEU A 25 -26.16 -58.11 -38.34
C LEU A 25 -26.18 -56.77 -39.08
N VAL A 26 -27.05 -56.58 -40.06
CA VAL A 26 -27.24 -55.30 -40.76
C VAL A 26 -27.77 -54.22 -39.82
N VAL A 27 -28.78 -54.53 -39.00
CA VAL A 27 -29.31 -53.59 -37.99
C VAL A 27 -28.23 -53.21 -36.98
N LEU A 28 -27.40 -54.17 -36.56
CA LEU A 28 -26.30 -53.95 -35.63
C LEU A 28 -25.22 -53.05 -36.23
N ILE A 29 -24.87 -53.25 -37.51
CA ILE A 29 -23.92 -52.38 -38.23
C ILE A 29 -24.46 -50.95 -38.34
N ILE A 30 -25.75 -50.78 -38.68
CA ILE A 30 -26.38 -49.45 -38.77
C ILE A 30 -26.40 -48.79 -37.40
N PHE A 31 -26.74 -49.52 -36.35
CA PHE A 31 -26.74 -49.03 -34.97
C PHE A 31 -25.33 -48.60 -34.51
N PHE A 32 -24.31 -49.42 -34.78
CA PHE A 32 -22.92 -49.07 -34.48
C PHE A 32 -22.43 -47.87 -35.31
N GLY A 33 -22.80 -47.78 -36.58
CA GLY A 33 -22.49 -46.64 -37.44
C GLY A 33 -23.10 -45.34 -36.91
N MET A 34 -24.38 -45.36 -36.54
CA MET A 34 -25.07 -44.18 -35.99
C MET A 34 -24.52 -43.77 -34.62
N THR A 35 -24.20 -44.72 -33.75
CA THR A 35 -23.65 -44.42 -32.41
C THR A 35 -22.24 -43.84 -32.50
N LEU A 36 -21.37 -44.39 -33.36
CA LEU A 36 -20.03 -43.84 -33.60
C LEU A 36 -20.08 -42.45 -34.24
N PHE A 37 -20.96 -42.25 -35.23
CA PHE A 37 -21.12 -40.95 -35.88
C PHE A 37 -21.70 -39.91 -34.90
N GLY A 38 -22.71 -40.28 -34.12
CA GLY A 38 -23.30 -39.45 -33.07
C GLY A 38 -22.28 -39.05 -32.00
N ALA A 39 -21.50 -40.00 -31.49
CA ALA A 39 -20.44 -39.74 -30.52
C ALA A 39 -19.41 -38.75 -31.07
N SER A 40 -18.93 -38.95 -32.31
CA SER A 40 -17.93 -38.05 -32.92
C SER A 40 -18.45 -36.62 -33.10
N ARG A 41 -19.74 -36.44 -33.42
CA ARG A 41 -20.37 -35.12 -33.57
C ARG A 41 -20.53 -34.42 -32.22
N ILE A 42 -20.90 -35.16 -31.18
CA ILE A 42 -21.01 -34.65 -29.81
C ILE A 42 -19.64 -34.23 -29.28
N THR A 43 -18.58 -35.05 -29.47
CA THR A 43 -17.23 -34.70 -29.04
C THR A 43 -16.71 -33.43 -29.71
N ARG A 44 -16.92 -33.27 -31.03
CA ARG A 44 -16.53 -32.04 -31.75
C ARG A 44 -17.31 -30.82 -31.24
N SER A 45 -18.60 -30.98 -30.96
CA SER A 45 -19.44 -29.91 -30.39
C SER A 45 -18.99 -29.54 -28.98
N MET A 46 -18.75 -30.52 -28.10
CA MET A 46 -18.27 -30.30 -26.73
C MET A 46 -16.90 -29.59 -26.71
N ASN A 47 -15.98 -29.97 -27.59
CA ASN A 47 -14.66 -29.33 -27.63
C ASN A 47 -14.76 -27.83 -27.99
N SER A 48 -15.69 -27.47 -28.89
CA SER A 48 -15.96 -26.07 -29.22
C SER A 48 -16.58 -25.28 -28.06
N ILE A 49 -17.47 -25.91 -27.27
CA ILE A 49 -18.11 -25.30 -26.10
C ILE A 49 -17.09 -25.11 -24.98
N MET A 50 -16.31 -26.14 -24.65
CA MET A 50 -15.25 -26.06 -23.62
C MET A 50 -14.20 -25.01 -23.96
N SER A 51 -13.88 -24.81 -25.25
CA SER A 51 -12.97 -23.74 -25.67
C SER A 51 -13.56 -22.34 -25.50
N ARG A 52 -14.89 -22.20 -25.60
CA ARG A 52 -15.59 -20.93 -25.32
C ARG A 52 -15.66 -20.68 -23.81
N ASP A 53 -15.93 -21.71 -23.02
CA ASP A 53 -15.98 -21.60 -21.56
C ASP A 53 -14.62 -21.17 -20.97
N ARG A 54 -13.52 -21.77 -21.44
CA ARG A 54 -12.16 -21.34 -21.05
C ARG A 54 -11.84 -19.90 -21.42
N ARG A 55 -12.34 -19.42 -22.58
CA ARG A 55 -12.17 -18.01 -22.98
C ARG A 55 -12.99 -17.08 -22.09
N ILE A 56 -14.21 -17.48 -21.71
CA ILE A 56 -15.07 -16.71 -20.81
C ILE A 56 -14.46 -16.64 -19.42
N GLU A 57 -13.97 -17.77 -18.89
CA GLU A 57 -13.25 -17.86 -17.62
C GLU A 57 -12.03 -16.93 -17.63
N HIS A 58 -11.18 -17.05 -18.64
CA HIS A 58 -10.01 -16.18 -18.77
C HIS A 58 -10.36 -14.69 -18.90
N LEU A 59 -11.46 -14.36 -19.59
CA LEU A 59 -11.92 -12.97 -19.69
C LEU A 59 -12.44 -12.44 -18.35
N ASN A 60 -13.15 -13.27 -17.58
CA ASN A 60 -13.61 -12.92 -16.24
C ASN A 60 -12.45 -12.70 -15.28
N ASP A 61 -11.41 -13.55 -15.32
CA ASP A 61 -10.21 -13.38 -14.51
C ASP A 61 -9.50 -12.07 -14.85
N ARG A 62 -9.32 -11.78 -16.15
CA ARG A 62 -8.71 -10.52 -16.59
C ARG A 62 -9.55 -9.30 -16.24
N LEU A 63 -10.87 -9.41 -16.29
CA LEU A 63 -11.78 -8.35 -15.85
C LEU A 63 -11.64 -8.11 -14.35
N HIS A 64 -11.60 -9.17 -13.54
CA HIS A 64 -11.43 -9.06 -12.10
C HIS A 64 -10.09 -8.43 -11.73
N GLU A 65 -9.00 -8.86 -12.38
CA GLU A 65 -7.68 -8.22 -12.22
C GLU A 65 -7.70 -6.74 -12.63
N ALA A 66 -8.35 -6.40 -13.75
CA ALA A 66 -8.43 -5.02 -14.23
C ALA A 66 -9.23 -4.13 -13.27
N VAL A 67 -10.36 -4.64 -12.76
CA VAL A 67 -11.18 -3.94 -11.75
C VAL A 67 -10.38 -3.71 -10.48
N GLN A 68 -9.69 -4.72 -9.95
CA GLN A 68 -8.85 -4.56 -8.75
C GLN A 68 -7.73 -3.54 -8.96
N ARG A 69 -7.11 -3.52 -10.14
CA ARG A 69 -6.09 -2.50 -10.47
C ARG A 69 -6.69 -1.10 -10.54
N ALA A 70 -7.87 -0.96 -11.15
CA ALA A 70 -8.56 0.33 -11.24
C ALA A 70 -8.96 0.84 -9.85
N GLU A 71 -9.52 0.00 -8.99
CA GLU A 71 -9.86 0.35 -7.60
C GLU A 71 -8.61 0.77 -6.81
N ARG A 72 -7.50 0.07 -6.97
CA ARG A 72 -6.23 0.45 -6.32
C ARG A 72 -5.74 1.82 -6.80
N GLN A 73 -5.82 2.09 -8.10
CA GLN A 73 -5.44 3.38 -8.66
C GLN A 73 -6.34 4.51 -8.18
N ASP A 74 -7.65 4.28 -8.10
CA ASP A 74 -8.63 5.25 -7.61
C ASP A 74 -8.37 5.59 -6.13
N ASN A 75 -8.09 4.59 -5.31
CA ASN A 75 -7.72 4.79 -3.90
C ASN A 75 -6.44 5.63 -3.75
N VAL A 76 -5.41 5.36 -4.55
CA VAL A 76 -4.17 6.15 -4.57
C VAL A 76 -4.43 7.59 -5.02
N ALA A 77 -5.19 7.77 -6.10
CA ALA A 77 -5.52 9.09 -6.63
C ALA A 77 -6.31 9.92 -5.60
N SER A 78 -7.28 9.30 -4.93
CA SER A 78 -8.06 9.91 -3.85
C SER A 78 -7.19 10.31 -2.65
N GLN A 79 -6.23 9.45 -2.25
CA GLN A 79 -5.28 9.73 -1.19
C GLN A 79 -4.40 10.93 -1.52
N LEU A 80 -3.81 10.96 -2.73
CA LEU A 80 -2.98 12.08 -3.19
C LEU A 80 -3.80 13.37 -3.34
N ALA A 81 -5.02 13.30 -3.85
CA ALA A 81 -5.91 14.46 -3.95
C ALA A 81 -6.25 15.04 -2.57
N THR A 82 -6.53 14.17 -1.59
CA THR A 82 -6.77 14.57 -0.20
C THR A 82 -5.54 15.23 0.40
N ALA A 83 -4.36 14.62 0.24
CA ALA A 83 -3.10 15.18 0.72
C ALA A 83 -2.80 16.56 0.10
N CYS A 84 -2.98 16.71 -1.21
CA CYS A 84 -2.85 18.01 -1.89
C CYS A 84 -3.85 19.05 -1.36
N GLY A 85 -5.10 18.64 -1.11
CA GLY A 85 -6.13 19.47 -0.50
C GLY A 85 -5.74 19.96 0.90
N ASN A 86 -5.09 19.11 1.70
CA ASN A 86 -4.64 19.42 3.05
C ASN A 86 -3.35 20.26 3.09
N LEU A 87 -2.45 20.09 2.11
CA LEU A 87 -1.20 20.85 2.02
C LEU A 87 -1.42 22.33 1.70
N SER A 88 -2.43 22.66 0.88
CA SER A 88 -2.71 24.04 0.50
C SER A 88 -2.98 24.96 1.70
N PRO A 89 -3.89 24.62 2.64
CA PRO A 89 -4.06 25.37 3.89
C PRO A 89 -2.78 25.52 4.71
N LEU A 90 -1.93 24.48 4.80
CA LEU A 90 -0.68 24.53 5.55
C LEU A 90 0.33 25.50 4.91
N LEU A 91 0.43 25.50 3.58
CA LEU A 91 1.25 26.45 2.84
C LEU A 91 0.75 27.90 2.98
N HIS A 92 -0.57 28.10 2.93
CA HIS A 92 -1.16 29.42 3.17
C HIS A 92 -0.89 29.92 4.59
N GLN A 93 -0.94 29.04 5.59
CA GLN A 93 -0.56 29.38 6.97
C GLN A 93 0.93 29.76 7.05
N LEU A 94 1.84 28.98 6.46
CA LEU A 94 3.26 29.32 6.42
C LEU A 94 3.52 30.69 5.78
N ASN A 95 2.86 30.99 4.67
CA ASN A 95 2.99 32.28 4.01
C ASN A 95 2.38 33.42 4.86
N GLY A 96 1.30 33.16 5.58
CA GLY A 96 0.72 34.10 6.55
C GLY A 96 1.71 34.47 7.66
N LEU A 97 2.43 33.47 8.20
CA LEU A 97 3.43 33.68 9.27
C LEU A 97 4.54 34.65 8.87
N ARG A 98 5.00 34.55 7.62
CA ARG A 98 6.04 35.41 7.06
C ARG A 98 5.63 36.89 6.98
N SER A 99 4.33 37.16 6.95
CA SER A 99 3.78 38.53 6.88
C SER A 99 3.51 39.16 8.24
N SER A 100 3.55 38.38 9.33
CA SER A 100 3.30 38.89 10.68
C SER A 100 4.50 39.70 11.18
N LEU A 101 4.24 40.78 11.94
CA LEU A 101 5.27 41.64 12.52
C LEU A 101 5.64 41.25 13.95
N ASN A 102 4.79 40.50 14.65
CA ASN A 102 5.03 40.14 16.06
C ASN A 102 5.83 38.83 16.14
N LEU A 103 7.11 38.93 16.52
CA LEU A 103 8.04 37.79 16.59
C LEU A 103 7.60 36.72 17.58
N LEU A 104 7.07 37.11 18.76
CA LEU A 104 6.68 36.16 19.80
C LEU A 104 5.45 35.34 19.39
N ASN A 105 4.48 35.98 18.73
CA ASN A 105 3.32 35.29 18.16
C ASN A 105 3.74 34.38 17.00
N ARG A 106 4.63 34.83 16.11
CA ARG A 106 5.16 34.01 15.02
C ARG A 106 5.81 32.73 15.52
N MET A 107 6.60 32.81 16.60
CA MET A 107 7.27 31.63 17.16
C MET A 107 6.28 30.56 17.62
N ASN A 108 5.26 30.96 18.39
CA ASN A 108 4.20 30.04 18.84
C ASN A 108 3.40 29.45 17.67
N GLU A 109 3.11 30.26 16.65
CA GLU A 109 2.35 29.81 15.50
C GLU A 109 3.17 28.88 14.57
N VAL A 110 4.50 29.05 14.48
CA VAL A 110 5.40 28.13 13.78
C VAL A 110 5.39 26.75 14.43
N GLU A 111 5.50 26.67 15.76
CA GLU A 111 5.41 25.39 16.48
C GLU A 111 4.05 24.73 16.29
N SER A 112 2.96 25.53 16.38
CA SER A 112 1.61 25.04 16.12
C SER A 112 1.44 24.51 14.69
N LEU A 113 2.03 25.20 13.70
CA LEU A 113 2.00 24.78 12.31
C LEU A 113 2.80 23.49 12.10
N ALA A 114 3.99 23.35 12.71
CA ALA A 114 4.79 22.13 12.66
C ALA A 114 4.01 20.92 13.21
N GLN A 115 3.38 21.08 14.38
CA GLN A 115 2.57 20.01 14.98
C GLN A 115 1.35 19.66 14.10
N ARG A 116 0.61 20.66 13.59
CA ARG A 116 -0.52 20.41 12.67
C ARG A 116 -0.06 19.68 11.42
N CYS A 117 1.04 20.12 10.81
CA CYS A 117 1.63 19.49 9.63
C CYS A 117 1.95 18.01 9.88
N LEU A 118 2.51 17.69 11.06
CA LEU A 118 2.85 16.32 11.44
C LEU A 118 1.62 15.44 11.66
N ASP A 119 0.58 15.98 12.29
CA ASP A 119 -0.68 15.28 12.49
C ASP A 119 -1.45 15.08 11.17
N THR A 120 -1.41 16.06 10.26
CA THR A 120 -1.96 15.94 8.91
C THR A 120 -1.21 14.87 8.10
N LEU A 121 0.12 14.89 8.08
CA LEU A 121 0.92 13.85 7.42
C LEU A 121 0.52 12.45 7.94
N SER A 122 0.44 12.29 9.26
CA SER A 122 0.06 11.03 9.90
C SER A 122 -1.34 10.54 9.50
N SER A 123 -2.24 11.44 9.13
CA SER A 123 -3.58 11.13 8.61
C SER A 123 -3.53 10.78 7.12
N ASP A 124 -2.79 11.54 6.33
CA ASP A 124 -2.81 11.42 4.87
C ASP A 124 -2.10 10.16 4.36
N ILE A 125 -1.10 9.67 5.09
CA ILE A 125 -0.41 8.41 4.75
C ILE A 125 -1.15 7.15 5.21
N LYS A 126 -2.32 7.30 5.85
CA LYS A 126 -3.05 6.16 6.41
C LYS A 126 -3.73 5.35 5.31
N VAL A 127 -3.18 4.16 5.02
CA VAL A 127 -3.69 3.28 3.96
C VAL A 127 -4.84 2.37 4.44
N SER A 128 -4.93 2.06 5.73
CA SER A 128 -5.92 1.10 6.26
C SER A 128 -6.68 1.62 7.48
N ALA A 129 -7.96 1.21 7.60
CA ALA A 129 -8.77 1.48 8.77
C ALA A 129 -8.13 0.80 10.01
N GLY A 130 -7.78 1.60 11.02
CA GLY A 130 -7.11 1.13 12.23
C GLY A 130 -5.58 1.19 12.20
N GLY A 131 -4.96 1.36 11.03
CA GLY A 131 -3.53 1.65 10.91
C GLY A 131 -3.18 3.01 11.52
N ARG A 132 -2.18 3.05 12.40
CA ARG A 132 -1.60 4.30 12.91
C ARG A 132 -0.12 4.32 12.57
N HIS A 133 0.22 4.97 11.46
CA HIS A 133 1.61 5.35 11.22
C HIS A 133 1.99 6.41 12.24
N ARG A 134 3.17 6.30 12.84
CA ARG A 134 3.65 7.29 13.82
C ARG A 134 4.66 8.18 13.13
N CYS A 135 4.41 9.48 13.13
CA CYS A 135 5.31 10.44 12.52
C CYS A 135 6.05 11.21 13.63
N ALA A 136 7.33 11.47 13.44
CA ALA A 136 8.16 12.16 14.42
C ALA A 136 9.19 13.06 13.74
N LEU A 137 9.44 14.23 14.33
CA LEU A 137 10.53 15.11 13.93
C LEU A 137 11.61 15.09 14.99
N TRP A 138 12.84 14.88 14.54
CA TRP A 138 14.01 14.80 15.38
C TRP A 138 14.99 15.91 15.04
N ILE A 139 15.46 16.61 16.06
CA ILE A 139 16.44 17.69 15.96
C ILE A 139 17.79 17.19 16.46
N GLN A 140 18.85 17.42 15.68
CA GLN A 140 20.20 17.11 16.09
C GLN A 140 20.64 18.00 17.25
N GLN A 141 21.13 17.35 18.31
CA GLN A 141 21.83 17.93 19.45
C GLN A 141 23.10 17.11 19.66
N ASP A 142 24.23 17.68 19.26
CA ASP A 142 25.54 17.03 19.27
C ASP A 142 25.52 15.69 18.51
N GLU A 143 25.78 14.59 19.22
CA GLU A 143 25.81 13.21 18.72
C GLU A 143 24.45 12.50 18.80
N THR A 144 23.39 13.22 19.17
CA THR A 144 22.05 12.67 19.38
C THR A 144 20.99 13.40 18.58
N LEU A 145 19.90 12.70 18.29
CA LEU A 145 18.68 13.22 17.70
C LEU A 145 17.61 13.26 18.79
N LEU A 146 17.18 14.45 19.19
CA LEU A 146 16.12 14.66 20.17
C LEU A 146 14.76 14.67 19.48
N LEU A 147 13.81 13.89 20.00
CA LEU A 147 12.42 13.95 19.54
C LEU A 147 11.77 15.27 19.97
N VAL A 148 11.35 16.10 19.03
CA VAL A 148 10.75 17.42 19.33
C VAL A 148 9.26 17.45 19.03
N PHE A 149 8.84 16.91 17.89
CA PHE A 149 7.43 16.76 17.55
C PHE A 149 7.09 15.30 17.31
N ALA A 150 5.90 14.90 17.73
CA ALA A 150 5.41 13.54 17.56
C ALA A 150 3.90 13.56 17.24
N SER A 151 3.48 12.74 16.28
CA SER A 151 2.06 12.59 15.98
C SER A 151 1.36 11.81 17.10
N SER A 152 0.02 11.82 17.09
CA SER A 152 -0.85 11.14 18.07
C SER A 152 -0.57 9.64 18.30
N GLY A 153 0.28 8.99 17.49
CA GLY A 153 0.73 7.62 17.67
C GLY A 153 1.85 7.43 18.72
N PHE A 154 2.47 8.49 19.22
CA PHE A 154 3.50 8.43 20.26
C PHE A 154 2.91 8.67 21.67
N PRO A 155 3.43 8.00 22.72
CA PRO A 155 3.17 8.41 24.10
C PRO A 155 3.55 9.87 24.35
N LYS A 156 2.67 10.61 25.04
CA LYS A 156 2.81 12.06 25.31
C LYS A 156 4.08 12.44 26.08
N THR A 157 4.73 11.47 26.72
CA THR A 157 5.95 11.67 27.52
C THR A 157 7.24 11.64 26.71
N HIS A 158 7.20 11.26 25.42
CA HIS A 158 8.41 11.11 24.60
C HIS A 158 8.98 12.41 24.01
N PRO A 159 8.17 13.37 23.51
CA PRO A 159 8.72 14.66 23.06
C PRO A 159 9.54 15.32 24.18
N GLY A 160 10.75 15.77 23.84
CA GLY A 160 11.70 16.39 24.78
C GLY A 160 12.52 15.43 25.64
N SER A 161 12.24 14.13 25.63
CA SER A 161 12.96 13.14 26.45
C SER A 161 13.65 12.04 25.63
N ARG A 162 13.05 11.65 24.51
CA ARG A 162 13.56 10.53 23.70
C ARG A 162 14.72 10.98 22.79
N ARG A 163 15.80 10.20 22.80
CA ARG A 163 16.98 10.43 21.98
C ARG A 163 17.30 9.21 21.10
N LEU A 164 17.83 9.45 19.91
CA LEU A 164 18.47 8.44 19.07
C LEU A 164 19.92 8.82 18.84
N HIS A 165 20.83 7.86 18.73
CA HIS A 165 22.22 8.15 18.42
C HIS A 165 22.37 8.47 16.93
N ILE A 166 23.13 9.50 16.56
CA ILE A 166 23.31 9.84 15.15
C ILE A 166 23.96 8.67 14.40
N HIS A 167 25.08 8.15 14.89
CA HIS A 167 25.83 7.05 14.23
C HIS A 167 25.22 5.64 14.34
N ARG A 168 24.18 5.42 15.17
CA ARG A 168 23.60 4.09 15.42
C ARG A 168 22.08 4.11 15.31
N SER A 169 21.59 4.80 14.29
CA SER A 169 20.17 4.80 13.97
C SER A 169 19.96 5.04 12.48
N ILE A 170 18.91 4.43 11.94
CA ILE A 170 18.46 4.65 10.55
C ILE A 170 18.19 6.15 10.32
N ALA A 171 17.56 6.82 11.28
CA ALA A 171 17.28 8.26 11.24
C ALA A 171 18.58 9.09 11.19
N GLY A 172 19.58 8.75 11.99
CA GLY A 172 20.87 9.43 11.95
C GLY A 172 21.64 9.13 10.67
N ARG A 173 21.55 7.91 10.11
CA ARG A 173 22.13 7.57 8.80
C ARG A 173 21.48 8.40 7.69
N CYS A 174 20.16 8.55 7.73
CA CYS A 174 19.40 9.42 6.82
C CYS A 174 19.91 10.86 6.88
N LEU A 175 20.05 11.43 8.09
CA LEU A 175 20.55 12.79 8.28
C LEU A 175 21.99 12.96 7.75
N ARG A 176 22.91 12.04 8.08
CA ARG A 176 24.32 12.10 7.64
C ARG A 176 24.46 11.97 6.12
N LYS A 177 23.70 11.07 5.50
CA LYS A 177 23.73 10.87 4.04
C LYS A 177 22.97 11.95 3.28
N ARG A 178 22.09 12.70 3.94
CA ARG A 178 21.15 13.65 3.32
C ARG A 178 20.33 12.99 2.20
N GLN A 179 19.91 11.76 2.45
CA GLN A 179 19.13 10.97 1.52
C GLN A 179 17.95 10.38 2.25
N LEU A 180 16.80 10.33 1.57
CA LEU A 180 15.67 9.56 2.04
C LEU A 180 16.08 8.10 2.18
N ILE A 181 15.73 7.49 3.30
CA ILE A 181 15.93 6.06 3.55
C ILE A 181 14.57 5.41 3.80
N HIS A 182 14.26 4.39 3.01
CA HIS A 182 13.06 3.59 3.14
C HIS A 182 13.46 2.15 3.44
N VAL A 183 12.97 1.62 4.56
CA VAL A 183 13.21 0.26 5.03
C VAL A 183 11.87 -0.45 5.22
N ASP A 184 11.66 -1.55 4.50
CA ASP A 184 10.43 -2.37 4.58
C ASP A 184 10.39 -3.22 5.86
N ASP A 185 11.54 -3.70 6.30
CA ASP A 185 11.74 -4.44 7.55
C ASP A 185 12.96 -3.93 8.31
N VAL A 186 12.73 -3.16 9.37
CA VAL A 186 13.78 -2.59 10.21
C VAL A 186 14.59 -3.65 10.95
N THR A 187 14.05 -4.84 11.17
CA THR A 187 14.77 -5.91 11.87
C THR A 187 15.91 -6.50 11.04
N GLU A 188 15.90 -6.23 9.73
CA GLU A 188 16.94 -6.64 8.78
C GLU A 188 18.03 -5.56 8.59
N ASP A 189 17.88 -4.39 9.22
CA ASP A 189 18.80 -3.25 9.05
C ASP A 189 19.85 -3.20 10.16
N ASP A 190 21.13 -3.07 9.78
CA ASP A 190 22.27 -3.04 10.71
C ASP A 190 22.23 -1.86 11.70
N ASP A 191 21.59 -0.73 11.34
CA ASP A 191 21.47 0.44 12.22
C ASP A 191 20.16 0.43 13.04
N TRP A 192 19.44 -0.69 13.06
CA TRP A 192 18.25 -0.85 13.88
C TRP A 192 18.58 -1.43 15.25
N GLU A 193 18.17 -0.70 16.29
CA GLU A 193 18.21 -1.18 17.67
C GLU A 193 16.78 -1.33 18.19
N PRO A 194 16.40 -2.50 18.74
CA PRO A 194 15.07 -2.69 19.31
C PRO A 194 14.86 -1.77 20.50
N ASN A 195 13.79 -0.97 20.45
CA ASN A 195 13.41 -0.14 21.59
C ASN A 195 12.53 -0.94 22.56
N HIS A 196 13.13 -1.43 23.64
CA HIS A 196 12.43 -2.17 24.70
C HIS A 196 11.33 -1.35 25.41
N ASP A 197 11.40 -0.02 25.39
CA ASP A 197 10.40 0.86 26.01
C ASP A 197 9.22 1.16 25.07
N SER A 198 9.34 0.87 23.78
CA SER A 198 8.25 1.08 22.83
C SER A 198 7.33 -0.12 22.78
N LYS A 199 6.09 0.04 23.26
CA LYS A 199 5.05 -1.01 23.21
C LYS A 199 4.50 -1.29 21.81
N SER A 200 4.94 -0.56 20.78
CA SER A 200 4.38 -0.65 19.42
C SER A 200 5.40 -1.28 18.47
N PRO A 201 5.08 -2.46 17.91
CA PRO A 201 5.94 -3.16 16.97
C PRO A 201 5.79 -2.51 15.59
N TYR A 202 6.62 -1.52 15.30
CA TYR A 202 6.78 -1.05 13.93
C TYR A 202 7.77 -1.97 13.21
N ARG A 203 7.52 -2.17 11.92
CA ARG A 203 8.31 -3.05 11.06
C ARG A 203 8.92 -2.28 9.89
N SER A 204 8.26 -1.25 9.38
CA SER A 204 8.80 -0.40 8.32
C SER A 204 9.12 0.99 8.84
N LEU A 205 10.08 1.65 8.19
CA LEU A 205 10.52 2.99 8.54
C LEU A 205 10.88 3.77 7.29
N ILE A 206 10.32 4.98 7.16
CA ILE A 206 10.78 5.99 6.21
C ILE A 206 11.44 7.10 7.02
N CYS A 207 12.64 7.48 6.61
CA CYS A 207 13.37 8.62 7.15
C CYS A 207 13.60 9.64 6.02
N VAL A 208 13.15 10.87 6.23
CA VAL A 208 13.33 11.98 5.28
C VAL A 208 14.23 13.04 5.93
N PRO A 209 15.36 13.41 5.32
CA PRO A 209 16.17 14.51 5.81
C PRO A 209 15.43 15.82 5.49
N VAL A 210 15.01 16.54 6.54
CA VAL A 210 14.28 17.80 6.40
C VAL A 210 15.24 18.98 6.26
N SER A 211 16.36 18.93 7.00
CA SER A 211 17.43 19.92 6.88
C SER A 211 18.77 19.26 7.24
N THR A 212 19.82 20.06 7.42
CA THR A 212 21.12 19.55 7.90
C THR A 212 21.11 19.07 9.34
N TRP A 213 20.06 19.41 10.11
CA TRP A 213 19.93 19.12 11.54
C TRP A 213 18.54 18.58 11.93
N VAL A 214 17.63 18.38 10.96
CA VAL A 214 16.29 17.80 11.21
C VAL A 214 16.07 16.56 10.34
N VAL A 215 15.51 15.51 10.95
CA VAL A 215 15.02 14.33 10.23
C VAL A 215 13.57 14.04 10.63
N LEU A 216 12.74 13.74 9.63
CA LEU A 216 11.38 13.22 9.78
C LEU A 216 11.43 11.71 9.73
N THR A 217 10.78 11.03 10.67
CA THR A 217 10.60 9.58 10.65
C THR A 217 9.13 9.21 10.60
N VAL A 218 8.81 8.19 9.83
CA VAL A 218 7.48 7.60 9.73
C VAL A 218 7.58 6.10 10.02
N ASP A 219 7.02 5.68 11.15
CA ASP A 219 7.00 4.30 11.60
C ASP A 219 5.73 3.61 11.07
N GLY A 220 5.89 2.52 10.33
CA GLY A 220 4.79 1.69 9.83
C GLY A 220 4.79 0.28 10.43
N ILE A 221 3.60 -0.28 10.62
CA ILE A 221 3.43 -1.69 11.04
C ILE A 221 3.62 -2.64 9.84
N GLN A 222 3.38 -2.14 8.64
CA GLN A 222 3.50 -2.87 7.38
C GLN A 222 4.40 -2.09 6.42
N PRO A 223 5.06 -2.75 5.45
CA PRO A 223 5.80 -2.09 4.38
C PRO A 223 4.98 -0.95 3.76
N MET A 224 5.61 0.21 3.61
CA MET A 224 4.93 1.41 3.10
C MET A 224 5.09 1.48 1.59
N SER A 225 4.09 2.00 0.89
CA SER A 225 4.13 2.08 -0.56
C SER A 225 4.98 3.26 -1.04
N ARG A 226 5.32 3.26 -2.34
CA ARG A 226 6.06 4.38 -2.94
C ARG A 226 5.31 5.71 -2.84
N GLU A 227 3.98 5.67 -2.86
CA GLU A 227 3.14 6.86 -2.74
C GLU A 227 3.26 7.50 -1.36
N VAL A 228 3.34 6.69 -0.30
CA VAL A 228 3.61 7.17 1.06
C VAL A 228 4.98 7.82 1.14
N GLU A 229 5.99 7.22 0.51
CA GLU A 229 7.34 7.80 0.43
C GLU A 229 7.34 9.19 -0.22
N LEU A 230 6.66 9.34 -1.37
CA LEU A 230 6.52 10.62 -2.07
C LEU A 230 5.79 11.67 -1.22
N LEU A 231 4.74 11.27 -0.49
CA LEU A 231 4.07 12.16 0.45
C LEU A 231 5.02 12.59 1.58
N CYS A 232 5.79 11.67 2.16
CA CYS A 232 6.76 12.00 3.21
C CYS A 232 7.80 13.01 2.71
N GLU A 233 8.28 12.85 1.47
CA GLU A 233 9.23 13.77 0.85
C GLU A 233 8.62 15.17 0.65
N LEU A 234 7.38 15.24 0.15
CA LEU A 234 6.65 16.50 -0.03
C LEU A 234 6.39 17.24 1.29
N TYR A 235 5.97 16.52 2.33
CA TYR A 235 5.86 17.09 3.67
C TYR A 235 7.22 17.48 4.26
N GLY A 236 8.28 16.74 3.94
CA GLY A 236 9.66 17.08 4.30
C GLY A 236 10.06 18.47 3.81
N VAL A 237 9.75 18.81 2.56
CA VAL A 237 9.99 20.15 1.98
C VAL A 237 9.17 21.22 2.70
N LEU A 238 7.91 20.94 3.05
CA LEU A 238 7.09 21.86 3.83
C LEU A 238 7.69 22.10 5.22
N PHE A 239 8.14 21.05 5.90
CA PHE A 239 8.82 21.17 7.18
C PHE A 239 10.11 21.98 7.08
N GLU A 240 10.90 21.81 6.03
CA GLU A 240 12.10 22.61 5.78
C GLU A 240 11.74 24.11 5.76
N GLY A 241 10.67 24.48 5.05
CA GLY A 241 10.18 25.85 5.02
C GLY A 241 9.70 26.38 6.39
N ILE A 242 9.08 25.53 7.20
CA ILE A 242 8.65 25.86 8.57
C ILE A 242 9.86 26.07 9.49
N PHE A 243 10.86 25.18 9.45
CA PHE A 243 12.06 25.29 10.27
C PHE A 243 12.96 26.44 9.85
N GLN A 244 13.03 26.76 8.55
CA GLN A 244 13.74 27.95 8.08
C GLN A 244 13.10 29.22 8.67
N GLU A 245 11.78 29.27 8.77
CA GLU A 245 11.08 30.39 9.39
C GLU A 245 11.40 30.50 10.89
N HIS A 246 11.48 29.38 11.59
CA HIS A 246 11.92 29.35 12.99
C HIS A 246 13.32 29.96 13.15
N VAL A 247 14.27 29.56 12.30
CA VAL A 247 15.65 30.10 12.31
C VAL A 247 15.64 31.61 12.05
N ASN A 248 14.85 32.08 11.08
CA ASN A 248 14.74 33.51 10.77
C ASN A 248 14.23 34.32 11.97
N ILE A 249 13.25 33.80 12.71
CA ILE A 249 12.71 34.46 13.91
C ILE A 249 13.76 34.56 15.01
N VAL A 250 14.50 33.48 15.29
CA VAL A 250 15.55 33.46 16.31
C VAL A 250 16.68 34.43 15.96
N GLN A 251 17.07 34.50 14.68
CA GLN A 251 18.08 35.45 14.22
C GLN A 251 17.62 36.90 14.42
N GLN A 252 16.37 37.22 14.06
CA GLN A 252 15.80 38.57 14.25
C GLN A 252 15.77 38.97 15.73
N MET A 253 15.37 38.06 16.63
CA MET A 253 15.39 38.34 18.07
C MET A 253 16.81 38.61 18.59
N THR A 254 17.80 37.83 18.11
CA THR A 254 19.20 37.99 18.52
C THR A 254 19.77 39.33 18.02
N ASP A 255 19.43 39.73 16.81
CA ASP A 255 19.86 41.00 16.21
C ASP A 255 19.23 42.20 16.94
N ASP A 256 17.96 42.12 17.33
CA ASP A 256 17.26 43.14 18.11
C ASP A 256 17.87 43.31 19.52
N GLU A 257 18.22 42.21 20.20
CA GLU A 257 18.89 42.25 21.51
C GLU A 257 20.30 42.87 21.43
N ALA A 258 21.05 42.57 20.36
CA ALA A 258 22.35 43.18 20.10
C ALA A 258 22.24 44.70 19.82
N ALA A 259 21.20 45.14 19.12
CA ALA A 259 20.95 46.55 18.85
C ALA A 259 20.59 47.34 20.12
N VAL A 260 19.86 46.73 21.07
CA VAL A 260 19.49 47.35 22.34
C VAL A 260 20.65 47.40 23.34
N SER A 261 21.54 46.41 23.34
CA SER A 261 22.69 46.35 24.27
C SER A 261 23.91 47.15 23.80
N GLY A 262 23.96 47.55 22.53
CA GLY A 262 24.98 48.44 21.97
C GLY A 262 24.66 49.94 22.02
N ALA A 263 23.50 50.33 22.57
CA ALA A 263 23.05 51.71 22.76
C ALA A 263 23.12 52.14 24.24
#